data_AF-A0A349QQ95-F1
#
_entry.id   AF-A0A349QQ95-F1
#
_cell.length_a   1.000
_cell.length_b   1.000
_cell.length_c   1.000
_cell.angle_alpha   90.00
_cell.angle_beta   90.00
_cell.angle_gamma   90.00
#
_symmetry.space_group_name_H-M   'P 1'
#
loop_
_entity.id
_entity.type
_entity.pdbx_description
1 polymer ?
#
loop_
_entity_poly.entity_id
_entity_poly.type
_entity_poly.pdbx_seq_one_letter_code
_entity_poly.pdbx_strand_id
1 'polypeptide(L)'
;MEQSKMIIKRNLLFWGKYGVQMTAILMGFVILYGFFFSLGNSADDGFWQNANLFAILIGIMFNYIGPISYAGAYVPMVISFGSGRKEAAWGAQLLYAVYAVTSYLFILFTGYMSVGRLEGFKNILIAEAFLFCIAFGQICAVLQMHYGKKGMAVGIIITIAVVFFVGAGFVTGVGFCDTVIAWVESLSGSIVAGVLVIGAVAAAVFYVISLVVMLRVVSKYEVRV
;
A
#
# COMPACT_ATOMS: atom_id res chain seq x y z
N MET A 1 4.76 9.70 33.62
CA MET A 1 4.33 8.36 33.11
C MET A 1 2.88 8.36 32.62
N GLU A 2 1.95 8.95 33.37
CA GLU A 2 0.51 8.94 33.04
C GLU A 2 0.16 9.70 31.75
N GLN A 3 0.77 10.86 31.54
CA GLN A 3 0.61 11.66 30.31
C GLN A 3 1.11 10.92 29.05
N SER A 4 2.21 10.17 29.15
CA SER A 4 2.73 9.35 28.04
C SER A 4 1.77 8.21 27.69
N LYS A 5 1.18 7.54 28.69
CA LYS A 5 0.15 6.51 28.47
C LYS A 5 -1.09 7.08 27.78
N MET A 6 -1.51 8.29 28.14
CA MET A 6 -2.64 8.97 27.49
C MET A 6 -2.36 9.32 26.03
N ILE A 7 -1.15 9.81 25.71
CA ILE A 7 -0.75 10.13 24.32
C ILE A 7 -0.72 8.87 23.46
N ILE A 8 -0.16 7.77 23.97
CA ILE A 8 -0.10 6.49 23.26
C ILE A 8 -1.52 5.95 23.01
N LYS A 9 -2.37 5.95 24.04
CA LYS A 9 -3.77 5.50 23.90
C LYS A 9 -4.53 6.31 22.87
N ARG A 10 -4.37 7.64 22.87
CA ARG A 10 -5.02 8.53 21.90
C ARG A 10 -4.53 8.25 20.48
N ASN A 11 -3.22 8.13 20.27
CA ASN A 11 -2.68 7.79 18.96
C ASN A 11 -3.20 6.43 18.50
N LEU A 12 -3.18 5.41 19.36
CA LEU A 12 -3.69 4.09 19.02
C LEU A 12 -5.17 4.12 18.61
N LEU A 13 -6.01 4.83 19.39
CA LEU A 13 -7.44 4.97 19.08
C LEU A 13 -7.68 5.75 17.78
N PHE A 14 -6.92 6.82 17.56
CA PHE A 14 -7.00 7.62 16.34
C PHE A 14 -6.60 6.78 15.12
N TRP A 15 -5.35 6.32 15.07
CA TRP A 15 -4.81 5.57 13.94
C TRP A 15 -5.53 4.24 13.72
N GLY A 16 -5.94 3.57 14.81
CA GLY A 16 -6.74 2.34 14.75
C GLY A 16 -8.12 2.56 14.15
N LYS A 17 -8.85 3.62 14.56
CA LYS A 17 -10.17 3.94 13.98
C LYS A 17 -10.08 4.20 12.48
N TYR A 18 -9.08 4.98 12.04
CA TYR A 18 -8.86 5.21 10.60
C TYR A 18 -8.47 3.93 9.87
N GLY A 19 -7.63 3.07 10.48
CA GLY A 19 -7.28 1.77 9.91
C GLY A 19 -8.50 0.88 9.67
N VAL A 20 -9.43 0.81 10.63
CA VAL A 20 -10.69 0.06 10.48
C VAL A 20 -11.60 0.66 9.41
N GLN A 21 -11.78 1.99 9.41
CA GLN A 21 -12.61 2.66 8.41
C GLN A 21 -12.09 2.45 6.98
N MET A 22 -10.77 2.52 6.79
CA MET A 22 -10.16 2.29 5.49
C MET A 22 -10.25 0.84 5.05
N THR A 23 -10.09 -0.10 5.98
CA THR A 23 -10.31 -1.53 5.72
C THR A 23 -11.74 -1.79 5.23
N ALA A 24 -12.73 -1.15 5.84
CA ALA A 24 -14.14 -1.26 5.42
C ALA A 24 -14.39 -0.69 4.02
N ILE A 25 -13.76 0.45 3.68
CA ILE A 25 -13.86 1.02 2.33
C ILE A 25 -13.22 0.08 1.30
N LEU A 26 -12.04 -0.44 1.59
CA LEU A 26 -11.34 -1.37 0.70
C LEU A 26 -12.17 -2.64 0.44
N MET A 27 -12.83 -3.18 1.46
CA MET A 27 -13.79 -4.28 1.31
C MET A 27 -14.91 -3.94 0.34
N GLY A 28 -15.52 -2.77 0.49
CA GLY A 28 -16.59 -2.31 -0.40
C GLY A 28 -16.15 -2.22 -1.86
N PHE A 29 -14.96 -1.65 -2.11
CA PHE A 29 -14.41 -1.53 -3.46
C PHE A 29 -14.16 -2.88 -4.13
N VAL A 30 -13.52 -3.83 -3.43
CA VAL A 30 -13.21 -5.15 -3.99
C VAL A 30 -14.48 -5.90 -4.36
N ILE A 31 -15.49 -5.90 -3.49
CA ILE A 31 -16.77 -6.59 -3.73
C ILE A 31 -17.52 -5.95 -4.91
N LEU A 32 -17.63 -4.62 -4.91
CA LEU A 32 -18.40 -3.88 -5.92
C LEU A 32 -17.76 -3.98 -7.31
N TYR A 33 -16.43 -3.78 -7.41
CA TYR A 33 -15.72 -3.90 -8.68
C TYR A 33 -15.67 -5.34 -9.18
N GLY A 34 -15.44 -6.32 -8.29
CA GLY A 34 -15.55 -7.73 -8.67
C GLY A 34 -16.91 -8.04 -9.31
N PHE A 35 -17.99 -7.53 -8.73
CA PHE A 35 -19.35 -7.76 -9.21
C PHE A 35 -19.61 -7.12 -10.59
N PHE A 36 -19.29 -5.84 -10.77
CA PHE A 36 -19.52 -5.14 -12.04
C PHE A 36 -18.75 -5.76 -13.22
N PHE A 37 -17.52 -6.20 -13.02
CA PHE A 37 -16.70 -6.76 -14.10
C PHE A 37 -17.02 -8.22 -14.43
N SER A 38 -17.66 -8.96 -13.52
CA SER A 38 -18.25 -10.27 -13.88
C SER A 38 -19.52 -10.15 -14.72
N LEU A 39 -20.19 -9.00 -14.72
CA LEU A 39 -21.33 -8.77 -15.60
C LEU A 39 -20.90 -8.36 -17.03
N GLY A 40 -19.64 -7.94 -17.20
CA GLY A 40 -19.13 -7.39 -18.46
C GLY A 40 -18.53 -8.41 -19.44
N ASN A 41 -18.31 -9.66 -19.03
CA ASN A 41 -17.78 -10.70 -19.90
C ASN A 41 -18.60 -11.99 -19.75
N SER A 42 -19.32 -12.35 -20.82
CA SER A 42 -20.10 -13.58 -20.89
C SER A 42 -19.18 -14.78 -21.11
N ALA A 43 -19.40 -15.83 -20.31
CA ALA A 43 -18.85 -17.19 -20.35
C ALA A 43 -17.60 -17.47 -19.47
N ASP A 44 -17.87 -18.30 -18.47
CA ASP A 44 -17.00 -19.13 -17.63
C ASP A 44 -16.09 -18.45 -16.59
N ASP A 45 -16.30 -18.85 -15.32
CA ASP A 45 -15.36 -18.84 -14.18
C ASP A 45 -14.59 -17.54 -13.83
N GLY A 46 -14.83 -16.45 -14.56
CA GLY A 46 -14.02 -15.24 -14.56
C GLY A 46 -14.25 -14.28 -13.39
N PHE A 47 -15.34 -14.41 -12.61
CA PHE A 47 -15.61 -13.48 -11.49
C PHE A 47 -14.46 -13.48 -10.48
N TRP A 48 -14.08 -14.65 -9.97
CA TRP A 48 -13.06 -14.75 -8.93
C TRP A 48 -11.65 -14.49 -9.45
N GLN A 49 -11.38 -14.82 -10.72
CA GLN A 49 -10.12 -14.47 -11.39
C GLN A 49 -9.97 -12.95 -11.59
N ASN A 50 -11.02 -12.29 -12.08
CA ASN A 50 -11.05 -10.85 -12.23
C ASN A 50 -11.00 -10.15 -10.86
N ALA A 51 -11.75 -10.64 -9.87
CA ALA A 51 -11.72 -10.13 -8.50
C ALA A 51 -10.34 -10.25 -7.85
N ASN A 52 -9.59 -11.34 -8.12
CA ASN A 52 -8.22 -11.50 -7.65
C ASN A 52 -7.28 -10.43 -8.25
N LEU A 53 -7.32 -10.24 -9.58
CA LEU A 53 -6.53 -9.21 -10.25
C LEU A 53 -6.87 -7.79 -9.73
N PHE A 54 -8.15 -7.47 -9.54
CA PHE A 54 -8.54 -6.18 -8.98
C PHE A 54 -8.15 -6.03 -7.51
N ALA A 55 -8.24 -7.09 -6.70
CA ALA A 55 -7.78 -7.04 -5.32
C ALA A 55 -6.28 -6.73 -5.23
N ILE A 56 -5.47 -7.30 -6.13
CA ILE A 56 -4.04 -6.99 -6.24
C ILE A 56 -3.84 -5.51 -6.59
N LEU A 57 -4.49 -5.02 -7.65
CA LEU A 57 -4.30 -3.65 -8.14
C LEU A 57 -4.82 -2.60 -7.14
N ILE A 58 -6.02 -2.79 -6.59
CA ILE A 58 -6.59 -1.91 -5.54
C ILE A 58 -5.68 -1.93 -4.31
N GLY A 59 -5.19 -3.11 -3.93
CA GLY A 59 -4.25 -3.27 -2.83
C GLY A 59 -2.96 -2.48 -3.03
N ILE A 60 -2.36 -2.53 -4.23
CA ILE A 60 -1.18 -1.72 -4.63
C ILE A 60 -1.51 -0.23 -4.53
N MET A 61 -2.62 0.20 -5.14
CA MET A 61 -2.99 1.61 -5.20
C MET A 61 -3.17 2.22 -3.81
N PHE A 62 -3.91 1.56 -2.93
CA PHE A 62 -4.15 2.05 -1.59
C PHE A 62 -2.89 1.88 -0.68
N ASN A 63 -1.98 0.93 -0.95
CA ASN A 63 -0.68 0.82 -0.25
C ASN A 63 0.22 2.02 -0.56
N TYR A 64 0.04 2.62 -1.71
CA TYR A 64 0.76 3.82 -2.14
C TYR A 64 0.04 5.11 -1.72
N ILE A 65 -1.27 5.23 -2.00
CA ILE A 65 -2.08 6.43 -1.67
C ILE A 65 -2.22 6.60 -0.16
N GLY A 66 -2.36 5.50 0.57
CA GLY A 66 -2.49 5.49 2.03
C GLY A 66 -1.39 6.31 2.70
N PRO A 67 -0.11 5.99 2.50
CA PRO A 67 0.98 6.78 3.04
C PRO A 67 0.98 8.25 2.64
N ILE A 68 0.74 8.55 1.37
CA ILE A 68 0.75 9.91 0.82
C ILE A 68 -0.33 10.78 1.47
N SER A 69 -1.58 10.32 1.40
CA SER A 69 -2.73 11.09 1.87
C SER A 69 -2.79 11.10 3.40
N TYR A 70 -2.55 9.95 4.05
CA TYR A 70 -2.75 9.84 5.49
C TYR A 70 -1.57 10.39 6.30
N ALA A 71 -0.31 10.14 5.92
CA ALA A 71 0.76 10.84 6.63
C ALA A 71 0.85 12.30 6.26
N GLY A 72 0.64 12.66 5.00
CA GLY A 72 0.67 14.06 4.57
C GLY A 72 -0.34 14.92 5.33
N ALA A 73 -1.56 14.41 5.55
CA ALA A 73 -2.63 15.14 6.23
C ALA A 73 -2.65 14.93 7.76
N TYR A 74 -2.54 13.68 8.23
CA TYR A 74 -2.80 13.37 9.63
C TYR A 74 -1.57 13.53 10.52
N VAL A 75 -0.34 13.28 10.06
CA VAL A 75 0.86 13.44 10.93
C VAL A 75 0.97 14.87 11.49
N PRO A 76 0.86 15.94 10.68
CA PRO A 76 0.85 17.31 11.21
C PRO A 76 -0.32 17.56 12.18
N MET A 77 -1.50 16.99 11.91
CA MET A 77 -2.70 17.14 12.75
C MET A 77 -2.54 16.46 14.12
N VAL A 78 -2.00 15.23 14.18
CA VAL A 78 -1.82 14.57 15.49
C VAL A 78 -0.76 15.29 16.32
N ILE A 79 0.25 15.88 15.68
CA ILE A 79 1.26 16.72 16.35
C ILE A 79 0.60 17.99 16.90
N SER A 80 -0.30 18.66 16.16
CA SER A 80 -1.00 19.85 16.65
C SER A 80 -1.94 19.57 17.84
N PHE A 81 -2.49 18.35 17.93
CA PHE A 81 -3.21 17.90 19.13
C PHE A 81 -2.29 17.58 20.33
N GLY A 82 -1.01 17.88 20.26
CA GLY A 82 -0.04 17.68 21.34
C GLY A 82 0.48 16.25 21.42
N SER A 83 0.48 15.50 20.31
CA SER A 83 1.17 14.21 20.24
C SER A 83 2.67 14.43 20.09
N GLY A 84 3.47 13.60 20.75
CA GLY A 84 4.91 13.65 20.55
C GLY A 84 5.27 13.27 19.10
N ARG A 85 6.31 13.90 18.56
CA ARG A 85 6.71 13.76 17.15
C ARG A 85 7.05 12.32 16.78
N LYS A 86 7.69 11.57 17.69
CA LYS A 86 8.02 10.16 17.49
C LYS A 86 6.76 9.30 17.51
N GLU A 87 5.85 9.57 18.44
CA GLU A 87 4.60 8.86 18.64
C GLU A 87 3.66 9.05 17.45
N ALA A 88 3.64 10.24 16.83
CA ALA A 88 2.89 10.51 15.62
C ALA A 88 3.44 9.73 14.42
N ALA A 89 4.77 9.67 14.25
CA ALA A 89 5.39 8.87 13.20
C ALA A 89 5.14 7.36 13.38
N TRP A 90 5.28 6.84 14.60
CA TRP A 90 4.98 5.43 14.90
C TRP A 90 3.49 5.09 14.75
N GLY A 91 2.60 6.04 15.06
CA GLY A 91 1.17 5.88 14.81
C GLY A 91 0.84 5.77 13.32
N ALA A 92 1.52 6.56 12.47
CA ALA A 92 1.39 6.43 11.01
C ALA A 92 1.90 5.06 10.52
N GLN A 93 2.98 4.53 11.09
CA GLN A 93 3.46 3.18 10.76
C GLN A 93 2.46 2.10 11.15
N LEU A 94 1.76 2.25 12.27
CA LEU A 94 0.70 1.33 12.67
C LEU A 94 -0.42 1.31 11.63
N LEU A 95 -0.82 2.48 11.11
CA LEU A 95 -1.80 2.57 10.04
C LEU A 95 -1.31 1.83 8.77
N TYR A 96 -0.06 2.02 8.38
CA TYR A 96 0.52 1.36 7.20
C TYR A 96 0.61 -0.14 7.34
N ALA A 97 1.00 -0.62 8.53
CA ALA A 97 1.07 -2.05 8.83
C ALA A 97 -0.31 -2.71 8.77
N VAL A 98 -1.32 -2.08 9.38
CA VAL A 98 -2.72 -2.56 9.30
C VAL A 98 -3.15 -2.63 7.84
N TYR A 99 -2.84 -1.59 7.06
CA TYR A 99 -3.21 -1.53 5.65
C TYR A 99 -2.52 -2.64 4.82
N ALA A 100 -1.21 -2.83 5.00
CA ALA A 100 -0.45 -3.88 4.31
C ALA A 100 -1.02 -5.27 4.58
N VAL A 101 -1.26 -5.59 5.86
CA VAL A 101 -1.76 -6.89 6.31
C VAL A 101 -3.17 -7.14 5.78
N THR A 102 -4.05 -6.16 5.91
CA THR A 102 -5.43 -6.25 5.42
C THR A 102 -5.47 -6.51 3.92
N SER A 103 -4.73 -5.74 3.13
CA SER A 103 -4.71 -5.91 1.67
C SER A 103 -4.12 -7.26 1.26
N TYR A 104 -3.11 -7.74 1.99
CA TYR A 104 -2.52 -9.05 1.74
C TYR A 104 -3.52 -10.18 2.02
N LEU A 105 -4.25 -10.11 3.14
CA LEU A 105 -5.30 -11.07 3.47
C LEU A 105 -6.42 -11.09 2.41
N PHE A 106 -6.77 -9.93 1.84
CA PHE A 106 -7.76 -9.87 0.77
C PHE A 106 -7.32 -10.59 -0.49
N ILE A 107 -6.07 -10.38 -0.93
CA ILE A 107 -5.53 -11.09 -2.09
C ILE A 107 -5.47 -12.58 -1.85
N LEU A 108 -5.02 -13.01 -0.67
CA LEU A 108 -5.01 -14.43 -0.31
C LEU A 108 -6.41 -15.02 -0.38
N PHE A 109 -7.42 -14.30 0.12
CA PHE A 109 -8.81 -14.74 0.07
C PHE A 109 -9.34 -14.82 -1.37
N THR A 110 -9.21 -13.75 -2.16
CA THR A 110 -9.73 -13.71 -3.53
C THR A 110 -9.00 -14.69 -4.45
N GLY A 111 -7.70 -14.90 -4.27
CA GLY A 111 -6.96 -15.87 -5.05
C GLY A 111 -7.00 -17.31 -4.55
N TYR A 112 -7.46 -17.57 -3.32
CA TYR A 112 -7.90 -18.92 -2.92
C TYR A 112 -9.22 -19.29 -3.62
N MET A 113 -10.11 -18.31 -3.78
CA MET A 113 -11.42 -18.49 -4.43
C MET A 113 -11.34 -18.48 -5.98
N SER A 114 -10.20 -18.08 -6.56
CA SER A 114 -9.96 -18.05 -8.00
C SER A 114 -9.63 -19.43 -8.58
N VAL A 115 -10.02 -19.68 -9.84
CA VAL A 115 -9.89 -20.98 -10.54
C VAL A 115 -8.44 -21.44 -10.71
N GLY A 116 -7.47 -20.52 -10.66
CA GLY A 116 -6.06 -20.83 -10.42
C GLY A 116 -5.70 -20.48 -8.99
N ARG A 117 -5.50 -21.50 -8.13
CA ARG A 117 -4.98 -21.31 -6.77
C ARG A 117 -3.71 -20.45 -6.82
N LEU A 118 -3.64 -19.39 -6.01
CA LEU A 118 -2.45 -18.54 -5.92
C LEU A 118 -1.21 -19.40 -5.60
N GLU A 119 -0.27 -19.45 -6.54
CA GLU A 119 1.04 -20.05 -6.32
C GLU A 119 1.82 -19.25 -5.28
N GLY A 120 2.55 -19.95 -4.41
CA GLY A 120 3.31 -19.31 -3.31
C GLY A 120 4.24 -18.19 -3.78
N PHE A 121 4.83 -18.32 -4.97
CA PHE A 121 5.71 -17.29 -5.55
C PHE A 121 4.98 -16.00 -5.93
N LYS A 122 3.75 -16.10 -6.45
CA LYS A 122 2.92 -14.94 -6.79
C LYS A 122 2.56 -14.16 -5.51
N ASN A 123 2.28 -14.86 -4.41
CA ASN A 123 2.02 -14.24 -3.11
C ASN A 123 3.22 -13.48 -2.54
N ILE A 124 4.42 -14.01 -2.71
CA ILE A 124 5.65 -13.36 -2.25
C ILE A 124 5.90 -12.08 -3.06
N LEU A 125 5.78 -12.14 -4.39
CA LEU A 125 5.96 -10.99 -5.27
C LEU A 125 4.97 -9.85 -4.94
N ILE A 126 3.71 -10.19 -4.67
CA ILE A 126 2.67 -9.21 -4.33
C ILE A 126 2.96 -8.57 -2.96
N ALA A 127 3.41 -9.37 -1.98
CA ALA A 127 3.83 -8.85 -0.67
C ALA A 127 5.02 -7.88 -0.77
N GLU A 128 6.01 -8.20 -1.62
CA GLU A 128 7.14 -7.32 -1.91
C GLU A 128 6.70 -6.01 -2.57
N ALA A 129 5.82 -6.10 -3.58
CA ALA A 129 5.27 -4.93 -4.26
C ALA A 129 4.52 -4.01 -3.29
N PHE A 130 3.76 -4.58 -2.34
CA PHE A 130 3.05 -3.82 -1.32
C PHE A 130 3.99 -3.04 -0.42
N LEU A 131 5.04 -3.70 0.06
CA LEU A 131 6.04 -3.09 0.93
C LEU A 131 6.81 -1.97 0.20
N PHE A 132 7.09 -2.17 -1.09
CA PHE A 132 7.69 -1.16 -1.95
C PHE A 132 6.76 0.05 -2.16
N CYS A 133 5.47 -0.18 -2.44
CA CYS A 133 4.47 0.88 -2.59
C CYS A 133 4.29 1.71 -1.32
N ILE A 134 4.30 1.07 -0.14
CA ILE A 134 4.25 1.78 1.14
C ILE A 134 5.47 2.67 1.30
N ALA A 135 6.67 2.12 1.09
CA ALA A 135 7.92 2.86 1.23
C ALA A 135 7.97 4.07 0.29
N PHE A 136 7.53 3.89 -0.95
CA PHE A 136 7.49 4.94 -1.94
C PHE A 136 6.45 6.03 -1.61
N GLY A 137 5.25 5.62 -1.20
CA GLY A 137 4.21 6.53 -0.75
C GLY A 137 4.64 7.33 0.49
N GLN A 138 5.37 6.70 1.40
CA GLN A 138 5.90 7.34 2.59
C GLN A 138 6.95 8.41 2.26
N ILE A 139 7.84 8.14 1.30
CA ILE A 139 8.80 9.15 0.81
C ILE A 139 8.06 10.35 0.20
N CYS A 140 7.00 10.08 -0.58
CA CYS A 140 6.17 11.15 -1.13
C CYS A 140 5.49 11.97 -0.01
N ALA A 141 4.98 11.32 1.04
CA ALA A 141 4.44 12.04 2.22
C ALA A 141 5.50 12.90 2.91
N VAL A 142 6.74 12.42 2.99
CA VAL A 142 7.86 13.21 3.54
C VAL A 142 8.16 14.44 2.67
N LEU A 143 8.14 14.30 1.35
CA LEU A 143 8.31 15.43 0.43
C LEU A 143 7.19 16.46 0.61
N GLN A 144 5.95 16.02 0.82
CA GLN A 144 4.81 16.91 1.10
C GLN A 144 5.00 17.70 2.39
N MET A 145 5.42 17.01 3.46
CA MET A 145 5.73 17.67 4.73
C MET A 145 6.89 18.67 4.53
N HIS A 146 8.02 18.27 3.95
CA HIS A 146 9.20 19.13 3.89
C HIS A 146 9.05 20.35 2.96
N TYR A 147 8.43 20.17 1.78
CA TYR A 147 8.34 21.21 0.75
C TYR A 147 6.96 21.89 0.66
N GLY A 148 6.01 21.52 1.53
CA GLY A 148 4.67 22.10 1.58
C GLY A 148 3.93 22.01 0.24
N LYS A 149 3.49 23.16 -0.29
CA LYS A 149 2.72 23.25 -1.56
C LYS A 149 3.45 22.62 -2.75
N LYS A 150 4.77 22.75 -2.84
CA LYS A 150 5.57 22.16 -3.93
C LYS A 150 5.65 20.63 -3.79
N GLY A 151 5.78 20.13 -2.56
CA GLY A 151 5.76 18.70 -2.27
C GLY A 151 4.39 18.07 -2.56
N MET A 152 3.30 18.77 -2.27
CA MET A 152 1.93 18.35 -2.61
C MET A 152 1.76 18.21 -4.13
N ALA A 153 2.23 19.18 -4.92
CA ALA A 153 2.17 19.10 -6.38
C ALA A 153 2.94 17.88 -6.92
N VAL A 154 4.15 17.63 -6.41
CA VAL A 154 4.94 16.44 -6.77
C VAL A 154 4.19 15.16 -6.41
N GLY A 155 3.63 15.07 -5.19
CA GLY A 155 2.84 13.90 -4.77
C GLY A 155 1.61 13.66 -5.64
N ILE A 156 0.92 14.71 -6.08
CA ILE A 156 -0.23 14.60 -7.01
C ILE A 156 0.24 14.10 -8.38
N ILE A 157 1.31 14.68 -8.95
CA ILE A 157 1.84 14.27 -10.26
C ILE A 157 2.24 12.79 -10.24
N ILE A 158 2.98 12.37 -9.23
CA ILE A 158 3.40 10.96 -9.08
C ILE A 158 2.17 10.06 -8.89
N THR A 159 1.18 10.49 -8.12
CA THR A 159 -0.06 9.72 -7.94
C THR A 159 -0.83 9.56 -9.24
N ILE A 160 -0.96 10.62 -10.03
CA ILE A 160 -1.59 10.55 -11.35
C ILE A 160 -0.79 9.63 -12.27
N ALA A 161 0.54 9.71 -12.26
CA ALA A 161 1.38 8.80 -13.05
C ALA A 161 1.17 7.34 -12.63
N VAL A 162 1.20 7.02 -11.33
CA VAL A 162 0.97 5.66 -10.82
C VAL A 162 -0.43 5.16 -11.19
N VAL A 163 -1.47 5.98 -10.98
CA VAL A 163 -2.85 5.64 -11.36
C VAL A 163 -2.97 5.43 -12.87
N PHE A 164 -2.27 6.24 -13.68
CA PHE A 164 -2.25 6.10 -15.13
C PHE A 164 -1.49 4.86 -15.58
N PHE A 165 -0.36 4.49 -14.95
CA PHE A 165 0.37 3.26 -15.27
C PHE A 165 -0.43 2.00 -14.86
N VAL A 166 -1.05 2.03 -13.68
CA VAL A 166 -1.94 0.96 -13.20
C VAL A 166 -3.21 0.89 -14.08
N GLY A 167 -3.77 2.03 -14.45
CA GLY A 167 -4.92 2.16 -15.35
C GLY A 167 -4.60 1.79 -16.80
N ALA A 168 -3.40 2.07 -17.28
CA ALA A 168 -2.92 1.64 -18.60
C ALA A 168 -2.72 0.12 -18.62
N GLY A 169 -2.22 -0.47 -17.53
CA GLY A 169 -2.21 -1.94 -17.35
C GLY A 169 -3.62 -2.56 -17.34
N PHE A 170 -4.63 -1.79 -16.95
CA PHE A 170 -6.06 -2.12 -17.04
C PHE A 170 -6.56 -2.18 -18.50
N VAL A 171 -6.07 -1.28 -19.36
CA VAL A 171 -6.51 -1.14 -20.76
C VAL A 171 -5.71 -2.03 -21.71
N THR A 172 -4.42 -2.23 -21.46
CA THR A 172 -3.57 -3.14 -22.25
C THR A 172 -3.72 -4.60 -21.83
N GLY A 173 -4.52 -4.86 -20.79
CA GLY A 173 -5.25 -6.09 -20.51
C GLY A 173 -4.41 -7.37 -20.51
N VAL A 174 -4.15 -7.92 -19.32
CA VAL A 174 -3.81 -9.35 -19.08
C VAL A 174 -2.45 -9.81 -19.68
N GLY A 175 -2.12 -9.44 -20.93
CA GLY A 175 -0.92 -9.81 -21.65
C GLY A 175 0.39 -9.33 -21.04
N PHE A 176 0.45 -8.17 -20.36
CA PHE A 176 1.71 -7.75 -19.71
C PHE A 176 2.02 -8.61 -18.48
N CYS A 177 1.04 -8.82 -17.60
CA CYS A 177 1.20 -9.70 -16.44
C CYS A 177 1.47 -11.14 -16.89
N ASP A 178 0.76 -11.63 -17.90
CA ASP A 178 0.97 -12.98 -18.44
C ASP A 178 2.33 -13.12 -19.13
N THR A 179 2.82 -12.09 -19.83
CA THR A 179 4.17 -12.09 -20.41
C THR A 179 5.25 -12.10 -19.33
N VAL A 180 5.05 -11.33 -18.25
CA VAL A 180 5.97 -11.32 -17.11
C VAL A 180 5.93 -12.67 -16.38
N ILE A 181 4.75 -13.25 -16.18
CA ILE A 181 4.57 -14.56 -15.55
C ILE A 181 5.20 -15.66 -16.41
N ALA A 182 4.93 -15.68 -17.72
CA ALA A 182 5.53 -16.64 -18.66
C ALA A 182 7.06 -16.49 -18.72
N TRP A 183 7.57 -15.27 -18.63
CA TRP A 183 9.01 -15.02 -18.51
C TRP A 183 9.58 -15.54 -17.19
N VAL A 184 8.89 -15.32 -16.05
CA VAL A 184 9.29 -15.86 -14.74
C VAL A 184 9.23 -17.40 -14.71
N GLU A 185 8.21 -18.01 -15.31
CA GLU A 185 8.05 -19.46 -15.41
C GLU A 185 9.11 -20.09 -16.33
N SER A 186 9.70 -19.34 -17.25
CA SER A 186 10.83 -19.79 -18.08
C SER A 186 12.17 -19.86 -17.33
N LEU A 187 12.26 -19.29 -16.12
CA LEU A 187 13.46 -19.28 -15.29
C LEU A 187 13.51 -20.52 -14.38
N SER A 188 14.71 -21.05 -14.14
CA SER A 188 14.88 -22.17 -13.20
C SER A 188 14.43 -21.78 -11.78
N GLY A 189 13.80 -22.72 -11.04
CA GLY A 189 13.24 -22.44 -9.70
C GLY A 189 14.26 -21.86 -8.70
N SER A 190 15.55 -22.18 -8.83
CA SER A 190 16.62 -21.60 -8.02
C SER A 190 16.88 -20.13 -8.33
N ILE A 191 16.75 -19.71 -9.60
CA ILE A 191 16.89 -18.32 -10.03
C ILE A 191 15.67 -17.51 -9.58
N VAL A 192 14.46 -18.07 -9.71
CA VAL A 192 13.23 -17.42 -9.22
C VAL A 192 13.29 -17.20 -7.72
N ALA A 193 13.71 -18.21 -6.95
CA ALA A 193 13.92 -18.07 -5.51
C ALA A 193 14.99 -17.02 -5.17
N GLY A 194 16.10 -16.98 -5.90
CA GLY A 194 17.15 -15.98 -5.71
C GLY A 194 16.69 -14.54 -5.99
N VAL A 195 15.94 -14.33 -7.08
CA VAL A 195 15.40 -13.01 -7.44
C VAL A 195 14.39 -12.53 -6.41
N LEU A 196 13.52 -13.41 -5.91
CA LEU A 196 12.57 -13.07 -4.84
C LEU A 196 13.28 -12.72 -3.53
N VAL A 197 14.28 -13.49 -3.12
CA VAL A 197 15.04 -13.15 -1.90
C VAL A 197 15.72 -11.78 -2.03
N ILE A 198 16.32 -11.49 -3.19
CA ILE A 198 16.92 -10.18 -3.45
C ILE A 198 15.85 -9.07 -3.46
N GLY A 199 14.69 -9.32 -4.08
CA GLY A 199 13.54 -8.42 -4.11
C GLY A 199 13.02 -8.10 -2.71
N ALA A 200 12.81 -9.12 -1.88
CA ALA A 200 12.40 -8.97 -0.48
C ALA A 200 13.40 -8.16 0.34
N VAL A 201 14.71 -8.43 0.19
CA VAL A 201 15.77 -7.66 0.87
C VAL A 201 15.76 -6.21 0.41
N ALA A 202 15.67 -5.96 -0.90
CA ALA A 202 15.63 -4.61 -1.46
C ALA A 202 14.39 -3.84 -0.98
N ALA A 203 13.21 -4.47 -0.98
CA ALA A 203 11.98 -3.87 -0.48
C ALA A 203 12.09 -3.53 1.01
N ALA A 204 12.59 -4.46 1.84
CA ALA A 204 12.80 -4.24 3.26
C ALA A 204 13.77 -3.09 3.54
N VAL A 205 14.91 -3.06 2.84
CA VAL A 205 15.90 -1.97 2.94
C VAL A 205 15.27 -0.63 2.54
N PHE A 206 14.51 -0.60 1.45
CA PHE A 206 13.86 0.61 0.96
C PHE A 206 12.81 1.13 1.95
N TYR A 207 12.02 0.24 2.55
CA TYR A 207 11.08 0.60 3.61
C TYR A 207 11.80 1.15 4.85
N VAL A 208 12.89 0.52 5.30
CA VAL A 208 13.70 1.04 6.42
C VAL A 208 14.26 2.42 6.12
N ILE A 209 14.77 2.66 4.91
CA ILE A 209 15.22 3.98 4.47
C ILE A 209 14.07 4.99 4.55
N SER A 210 12.89 4.63 4.03
CA SER A 210 11.70 5.49 4.09
C SER A 210 11.31 5.84 5.54
N LEU A 211 11.42 4.87 6.47
CA LEU A 211 11.13 5.04 7.89
C LEU A 211 12.11 6.01 8.55
N VAL A 212 13.41 5.82 8.31
CA VAL A 212 14.45 6.69 8.86
C VAL A 212 14.27 8.12 8.35
N VAL A 213 13.98 8.29 7.06
CA VAL A 213 13.73 9.60 6.45
C VAL A 213 12.48 10.26 7.06
N MET A 214 11.39 9.52 7.23
CA MET A 214 10.17 10.02 7.87
C MET A 214 10.42 10.46 9.31
N LEU A 215 11.08 9.61 10.12
CA LEU A 215 11.41 9.94 11.51
C LEU A 215 12.30 11.18 11.60
N ARG A 216 13.29 11.31 10.71
CA ARG A 216 14.17 12.49 10.66
C ARG A 216 13.40 13.76 10.34
N VAL A 217 12.55 13.75 9.32
CA VAL A 217 11.78 14.93 8.92
C VAL A 217 10.74 15.30 9.97
N VAL A 218 9.97 14.32 10.47
CA VAL A 218 8.96 14.55 11.52
C VAL A 218 9.61 15.06 12.82
N SER A 219 10.82 14.60 13.17
CA SER A 219 11.52 15.08 14.38
C SER A 219 11.87 16.57 14.33
N LYS A 220 12.13 17.10 13.13
CA LYS A 220 12.49 18.51 12.89
C LYS A 220 11.29 19.35 12.42
N TYR A 221 10.11 18.76 12.34
CA TYR A 221 8.93 19.43 11.80
C TYR A 221 8.45 20.53 12.74
N GLU A 222 8.50 21.77 12.26
CA GLU A 222 7.88 22.91 12.93
C GLU A 222 6.47 23.06 12.39
N VAL A 223 5.48 22.89 13.26
CA VAL A 223 4.10 23.27 12.95
C VAL A 223 4.10 24.80 12.94
N ARG A 224 4.20 25.40 11.76
CA ARG A 224 3.90 26.82 11.60
C ARG A 224 2.39 26.96 11.77
N VAL A 225 2.00 27.44 12.94
CA VAL A 225 0.63 27.86 13.28
C VAL A 225 0.31 29.12 12.49
#